data_AF-A0A7V5S2T5-F1
#
_entry.id   AF-A0A7V5S2T5-F1
#
_cell.length_a   1.000
_cell.length_b   1.000
_cell.length_c   1.000
_cell.angle_alpha   90.00
_cell.angle_beta   90.00
_cell.angle_gamma   90.00
#
_symmetry.space_group_name_H-M   'P 1'
#
loop_
_entity.id
_entity.type
_entity.pdbx_description
1 polymer ?
#
loop_
_entity_poly.entity_id
_entity_poly.type
_entity_poly.pdbx_seq_one_letter_code
_entity_poly.pdbx_strand_id
1 'polypeptide(L)'
;MWGQLLTQANVPAELQRQVIEYLAQLERTDIAQTRQIPNASIKPRLRIMSEIQADGNPHTYAEIPPRSVNLIVKPPDEVVGSHYAALEWLKEQMLCDGIPTTATPQGVNIGANSVPAKVKMIHHRRNGKHLVVQVIV
;
A
#
# COMPACT_ATOMS: atom_id res chain seq x y z
N MET A 1 16.39 -16.50 0.38
CA MET A 1 16.55 -15.79 1.66
C MET A 1 17.20 -16.68 2.73
N TRP A 2 16.56 -17.77 3.19
CA TRP A 2 17.10 -18.62 4.27
C TRP A 2 18.46 -19.26 3.98
N GLY A 3 18.67 -19.82 2.79
CA GLY A 3 19.98 -20.41 2.42
C GLY A 3 21.13 -19.40 2.46
N GLN A 4 20.89 -18.13 2.09
CA GLN A 4 21.92 -17.08 2.15
C GLN A 4 22.29 -16.72 3.60
N LEU A 5 21.30 -16.65 4.51
CA LEU A 5 21.53 -16.40 5.93
C LEU A 5 22.31 -17.53 6.60
N LEU A 6 21.95 -18.79 6.30
CA LEU A 6 22.64 -19.95 6.87
C LEU A 6 24.09 -20.05 6.39
N THR A 7 24.35 -19.71 5.13
CA THR A 7 25.71 -19.59 4.60
C THR A 7 26.50 -18.48 5.28
N GLN A 8 25.91 -17.30 5.49
CA GLN A 8 26.57 -16.20 6.21
C GLN A 8 26.88 -16.56 7.68
N ALA A 9 26.06 -17.41 8.30
CA ALA A 9 26.27 -17.92 9.64
C ALA A 9 27.24 -19.12 9.71
N ASN A 10 27.90 -19.48 8.61
CA ASN A 10 28.82 -20.64 8.51
C ASN A 10 28.19 -21.97 8.96
N VAL A 11 26.89 -22.16 8.72
CA VAL A 11 26.21 -23.42 9.03
C VAL A 11 26.66 -24.50 8.04
N PRO A 12 27.02 -25.73 8.48
CA PRO A 12 27.43 -26.81 7.58
C PRO A 12 26.34 -27.16 6.55
N ALA A 13 26.74 -27.43 5.31
CA ALA A 13 25.83 -27.63 4.17
C ALA A 13 24.76 -28.72 4.41
N GLU A 14 25.13 -29.81 5.08
CA GLU A 14 24.17 -30.88 5.40
C GLU A 14 23.09 -30.40 6.38
N LEU A 15 23.47 -29.59 7.37
CA LEU A 15 22.53 -29.01 8.32
C LEU A 15 21.67 -27.93 7.64
N GLN A 16 22.23 -27.18 6.69
CA GLN A 16 21.45 -26.22 5.89
C GLN A 16 20.33 -26.91 5.12
N ARG A 17 20.65 -28.04 4.47
CA ARG A 17 19.68 -28.81 3.68
C ARG A 17 18.54 -29.32 4.57
N GLN A 18 18.87 -29.91 5.71
CA GLN A 18 17.88 -30.39 6.68
C GLN A 18 16.99 -29.25 7.19
N VAL A 19 17.58 -28.11 7.55
CA VAL A 19 16.81 -26.93 8.03
C VAL A 19 15.88 -26.40 6.93
N ILE A 20 16.33 -26.34 5.67
CA ILE A 20 15.50 -25.90 4.55
C ILE A 20 14.33 -26.86 4.33
N GLU A 21 14.56 -28.18 4.39
CA GLU A 21 13.51 -29.18 4.25
C GLU A 21 12.46 -29.07 5.36
N TYR A 22 12.86 -28.86 6.62
CA TYR A 22 11.90 -28.64 7.71
C TYR A 22 11.13 -27.32 7.57
N LEU A 23 11.81 -26.24 7.18
CA LEU A 23 11.15 -24.94 6.97
C LEU A 23 10.16 -24.98 5.81
N ALA A 24 10.40 -25.80 4.78
CA ALA A 24 9.50 -25.97 3.65
C ALA A 24 8.17 -26.67 4.00
N GLN A 25 8.13 -27.40 5.11
CA GLN A 25 6.92 -28.08 5.60
C GLN A 25 5.99 -27.16 6.39
N LEU A 26 6.46 -25.97 6.79
CA LEU A 26 5.67 -25.04 7.59
C LEU A 26 4.58 -24.39 6.75
N GLU A 27 3.35 -24.39 7.27
CA GLU A 27 2.26 -23.65 6.65
C GLU A 27 2.39 -22.14 6.91
N ARG A 28 1.79 -21.34 6.03
CA ARG A 28 1.84 -19.88 6.11
C ARG A 28 1.37 -19.34 7.48
N THR A 29 0.43 -20.02 8.11
CA THR A 29 -0.12 -19.70 9.44
C THR A 29 0.86 -19.91 10.58
N ASP A 30 1.79 -20.86 10.44
CA ASP A 30 2.79 -21.17 11.47
C ASP A 30 3.94 -20.16 11.47
N ILE A 31 4.25 -19.63 10.28
CA ILE A 31 5.35 -18.68 10.07
C ILE A 31 4.93 -17.25 10.46
N ALA A 32 3.66 -16.88 10.29
CA ALA A 32 3.15 -15.53 10.52
C ALA A 32 2.79 -15.22 11.98
N GLN A 33 3.38 -15.94 12.95
CA GLN A 33 3.11 -15.74 14.37
C GLN A 33 4.12 -14.78 15.01
N THR A 34 3.61 -13.81 15.77
CA THR A 34 4.47 -13.00 16.64
C THR A 34 4.90 -13.85 17.84
N ARG A 35 6.17 -14.26 17.88
CA ARG A 35 6.74 -15.02 19.00
C ARG A 35 7.76 -14.17 19.76
N GLN A 36 7.76 -14.28 21.09
CA GLN A 36 8.85 -13.77 21.90
C GLN A 36 9.95 -14.84 21.96
N ILE A 37 11.14 -14.51 21.44
CA ILE A 37 12.29 -15.41 21.46
C ILE A 37 13.26 -14.89 22.52
N PRO A 38 13.45 -15.60 23.64
CA PRO A 38 14.41 -15.20 24.66
C PRO A 38 15.84 -15.20 24.09
N ASN A 39 16.64 -14.21 24.49
CA ASN A 39 18.04 -14.01 24.07
C ASN A 39 18.27 -13.63 22.59
N ALA A 40 17.23 -13.30 21.83
CA ALA A 40 17.42 -12.71 20.50
C ALA A 40 17.97 -11.27 20.63
N SER A 41 19.21 -11.05 20.21
CA SER A 41 19.88 -9.73 20.24
C SER A 41 19.11 -8.65 19.48
N ILE A 42 18.32 -9.06 18.50
CA ILE A 42 17.37 -8.23 17.77
C ILE A 42 16.03 -8.96 17.88
N LYS A 43 14.95 -8.30 18.33
CA LYS A 43 13.60 -8.87 18.23
C LYS A 43 13.34 -9.17 16.75
N PRO A 44 13.35 -10.43 16.28
CA PRO A 44 13.22 -10.70 14.87
C PRO A 44 11.77 -10.43 14.50
N ARG A 45 11.50 -9.25 13.92
CA ARG A 45 10.30 -9.08 13.12
C ARG A 45 10.57 -9.83 11.84
N LEU A 46 10.25 -11.13 11.84
CA LEU A 46 10.27 -11.92 10.63
C LEU A 46 9.12 -11.41 9.73
N ARG A 47 9.38 -10.31 9.03
CA ARG A 47 8.46 -9.77 8.03
C ARG A 47 8.71 -10.57 6.77
N ILE A 48 8.24 -11.81 6.74
CA ILE A 48 8.01 -12.46 5.46
C ILE A 48 6.93 -11.61 4.81
N MET A 49 7.31 -10.81 3.82
CA MET A 49 6.37 -10.19 2.91
C MET A 49 5.75 -11.30 2.07
N SER A 50 4.93 -12.15 2.68
CA SER A 50 3.81 -12.67 1.94
C SER A 50 2.96 -11.44 1.69
N GLU A 51 3.14 -10.85 0.51
CA GLU A 51 2.20 -9.89 -0.02
C GLU A 51 0.77 -10.43 0.19
N ILE A 52 -0.18 -9.50 0.27
CA ILE A 52 -1.62 -9.76 0.35
C ILE A 52 -2.13 -10.00 1.78
N GLN A 53 -2.21 -8.93 2.57
CA GLN A 53 -3.56 -8.59 3.04
C GLN A 53 -4.23 -7.86 1.88
N ALA A 54 -5.17 -8.54 1.22
CA ALA A 54 -5.90 -8.00 0.07
C ALA A 54 -6.58 -6.65 0.39
N ASP A 55 -6.90 -6.40 1.67
CA ASP A 55 -7.51 -5.16 2.16
C ASP A 55 -6.71 -3.90 1.78
N GLY A 56 -5.37 -3.98 1.76
CA GLY A 56 -4.50 -2.82 1.55
C GLY A 56 -3.94 -2.68 0.13
N ASN A 57 -4.25 -3.60 -0.79
CA ASN A 57 -3.76 -3.51 -2.16
C ASN A 57 -4.66 -2.56 -2.98
N PRO A 58 -4.17 -1.40 -3.44
CA PRO A 58 -4.98 -0.47 -4.22
C PRO A 58 -5.48 -1.05 -5.56
N HIS A 59 -4.85 -2.11 -6.06
CA HIS A 59 -5.23 -2.75 -7.33
C HIS A 59 -6.42 -3.72 -7.22
N THR A 60 -6.99 -3.94 -6.02
CA THR A 60 -8.21 -4.74 -5.84
C THR A 60 -9.49 -3.92 -5.97
N TYR A 61 -9.40 -2.59 -5.93
CA TYR A 61 -10.54 -1.67 -6.03
C TYR A 61 -10.96 -1.50 -7.50
N ALA A 62 -12.26 -1.62 -7.78
CA ALA A 62 -12.82 -1.48 -9.13
C ALA A 62 -12.61 -0.07 -9.71
N GLU A 63 -12.45 0.92 -8.83
CA GLU A 63 -12.17 2.32 -9.16
C GLU A 63 -10.75 2.55 -9.69
N ILE A 64 -9.85 1.59 -9.51
CA ILE A 64 -8.45 1.64 -9.94
C ILE A 64 -8.25 0.60 -11.06
N PRO A 65 -8.47 0.97 -12.34
CA PRO A 65 -8.31 0.06 -13.46
C PRO A 65 -6.81 -0.19 -13.74
N PRO A 66 -6.48 -1.27 -14.45
CA PRO A 66 -5.11 -1.53 -14.89
C PRO A 66 -4.60 -0.39 -15.80
N ARG A 67 -3.27 -0.20 -15.83
CA ARG A 67 -2.58 0.83 -16.64
C ARG A 67 -2.99 2.27 -16.29
N SER A 68 -3.27 2.54 -15.01
CA SER A 68 -3.55 3.88 -14.52
C SER A 68 -2.45 4.38 -13.59
N VAL A 69 -2.23 5.70 -13.58
CA VAL A 69 -1.37 6.38 -12.60
C VAL A 69 -2.30 6.99 -11.55
N ASN A 70 -2.10 6.61 -10.29
CA ASN A 70 -3.00 6.98 -9.20
C ASN A 70 -2.23 7.63 -8.06
N LEU A 71 -2.73 8.77 -7.59
CA LEU A 71 -2.38 9.36 -6.31
C LEU A 71 -3.54 9.11 -5.34
N ILE A 72 -3.28 8.41 -4.24
CA ILE A 72 -4.28 8.07 -3.23
C ILE A 72 -4.03 8.94 -2.00
N VAL A 73 -5.03 9.75 -1.63
CA VAL A 73 -4.97 10.65 -0.47
C VAL A 73 -6.10 10.36 0.50
N LYS A 74 -5.83 10.55 1.79
CA LYS A 74 -6.83 10.41 2.85
C LYS A 74 -7.29 11.81 3.28
N PRO A 75 -8.51 12.24 2.91
CA PRO A 75 -9.06 13.50 3.39
C PRO A 75 -9.50 13.40 4.86
N PRO A 76 -9.70 14.52 5.56
CA PRO A 76 -10.39 14.55 6.86
C PRO A 76 -11.80 13.97 6.73
N ASP A 77 -12.29 13.28 7.78
CA ASP A 77 -13.57 12.58 7.74
C ASP A 77 -14.76 13.51 7.46
N GLU A 78 -14.67 14.78 7.86
CA GLU A 78 -15.68 15.83 7.65
C GLU A 78 -15.88 16.20 6.17
N VAL A 79 -14.83 16.04 5.36
CA VAL A 79 -14.83 16.42 3.93
C VAL A 79 -15.56 15.38 3.08
N VAL A 80 -15.73 14.16 3.58
CA VAL A 80 -16.14 13.01 2.77
C VAL A 80 -17.66 12.79 2.71
N GLY A 81 -18.43 13.83 3.04
CA GLY A 81 -19.89 13.84 2.95
C GLY A 81 -20.42 13.95 1.51
N SER A 82 -19.67 14.57 0.60
CA SER A 82 -20.07 14.71 -0.81
C SER A 82 -18.87 14.69 -1.76
N HIS A 83 -19.10 14.28 -3.01
CA HIS A 83 -18.06 14.31 -4.05
C HIS A 83 -17.56 15.73 -4.33
N TYR A 84 -18.46 16.72 -4.29
CA TYR A 84 -18.11 18.13 -4.48
C TYR A 84 -17.17 18.65 -3.39
N ALA A 85 -17.48 18.39 -2.12
CA ALA A 85 -16.64 18.80 -1.00
C ALA A 85 -15.22 18.18 -1.08
N ALA A 86 -15.13 16.92 -1.52
CA ALA A 86 -13.85 16.26 -1.75
C ALA A 86 -13.02 16.90 -2.87
N LEU A 87 -13.67 17.33 -3.97
CA LEU A 87 -12.99 18.04 -5.07
C LEU A 87 -12.49 19.42 -4.65
N GLU A 88 -13.32 20.18 -3.93
CA GLU A 88 -12.94 21.51 -3.44
C GLU A 88 -11.79 21.41 -2.43
N TRP A 89 -11.86 20.48 -1.48
CA TRP A 89 -10.76 20.24 -0.55
C TRP A 89 -9.47 19.86 -1.28
N LEU A 90 -9.54 18.96 -2.26
CA LEU A 90 -8.36 18.56 -3.04
C LEU A 90 -7.76 19.76 -3.79
N LYS A 91 -8.61 20.60 -4.38
CA LYS A 91 -8.19 21.83 -5.08
C LYS A 91 -7.47 22.78 -4.13
N GLU A 92 -8.01 22.99 -2.93
CA GLU A 92 -7.40 23.85 -1.90
C GLU A 92 -6.04 23.31 -1.47
N GLN A 93 -5.92 22.01 -1.21
CA GLN A 93 -4.63 21.41 -0.82
C GLN A 93 -3.59 21.52 -1.94
N MET A 94 -3.96 21.23 -3.17
CA MET A 94 -3.04 21.39 -4.31
C MET A 94 -2.62 22.84 -4.51
N LEU A 95 -3.54 23.80 -4.29
CA LEU A 95 -3.21 25.22 -4.36
C LEU A 95 -2.24 25.65 -3.24
N CYS A 96 -2.42 25.13 -2.02
CA CYS A 96 -1.47 25.34 -0.91
C CYS A 96 -0.07 24.83 -1.24
N ASP A 97 0.03 23.73 -1.99
CA ASP A 97 1.29 23.16 -2.47
C ASP A 97 1.84 23.87 -3.72
N GLY A 98 1.20 24.95 -4.18
CA GLY A 98 1.61 25.71 -5.36
C GLY A 98 1.33 25.03 -6.70
N ILE A 99 0.41 24.06 -6.71
CA ILE A 99 0.01 23.31 -7.91
C ILE A 99 -1.30 23.91 -8.46
N PRO A 100 -1.27 24.62 -9.61
CA PRO A 100 -2.46 25.18 -10.22
C PRO A 100 -3.48 24.07 -10.51
N THR A 101 -4.68 24.17 -9.95
CA THR A 101 -5.69 23.12 -10.08
C THR A 101 -7.06 23.72 -10.30
N THR A 102 -7.81 23.18 -11.26
CA THR A 102 -9.21 23.58 -11.51
C THR A 102 -10.14 22.38 -11.34
N ALA A 103 -11.25 22.59 -10.64
CA ALA A 103 -12.26 21.55 -10.44
C ALA A 103 -13.12 21.40 -11.70
N THR A 104 -13.48 20.16 -12.01
CA THR A 104 -14.43 19.78 -13.07
C THR A 104 -15.51 18.89 -12.47
N PRO A 105 -16.67 18.70 -13.14
CA PRO A 105 -17.73 17.83 -12.61
C PRO A 105 -17.32 16.38 -12.33
N GLN A 106 -16.21 15.91 -12.93
CA GLN A 106 -15.77 14.51 -12.87
C GLN A 106 -14.38 14.33 -12.23
N GLY A 107 -13.74 15.41 -11.79
CA GLY A 107 -12.35 15.38 -11.33
C GLY A 107 -11.69 16.75 -11.29
N VAL A 108 -10.40 16.82 -11.60
CA VAL A 108 -9.60 18.05 -11.56
C VAL A 108 -8.65 18.12 -12.76
N ASN A 109 -8.33 19.33 -13.24
CA ASN A 109 -7.19 19.54 -14.13
C ASN A 109 -6.01 20.03 -13.29
N ILE A 110 -4.86 19.37 -13.42
CA ILE A 110 -3.69 19.56 -12.55
C ILE A 110 -2.53 20.17 -13.32
N GLY A 111 -1.90 21.19 -12.72
CA GLY A 111 -0.68 21.83 -13.20
C GLY A 111 -0.90 22.82 -14.34
N ALA A 112 0.18 23.50 -14.74
CA ALA A 112 0.16 24.49 -15.82
C ALA A 112 -0.31 23.91 -17.18
N ASN A 113 -0.02 22.63 -17.41
CA ASN A 113 -0.44 21.92 -18.62
C ASN A 113 -1.89 21.41 -18.56
N SER A 114 -2.62 21.69 -17.48
CA SER A 114 -4.02 21.28 -17.28
C SER A 114 -4.26 19.80 -17.53
N VAL A 115 -3.42 18.93 -16.93
CA VAL A 115 -3.54 17.48 -17.10
C VAL A 115 -4.87 17.01 -16.51
N PRO A 116 -5.78 16.42 -17.31
CA PRO A 116 -7.09 16.01 -16.81
C PRO A 116 -6.95 14.75 -15.95
N ALA A 117 -7.40 14.82 -14.70
CA ALA A 117 -7.43 13.71 -13.77
C ALA A 117 -8.85 13.46 -13.26
N LYS A 118 -9.26 12.20 -13.26
CA LYS A 118 -10.52 11.78 -12.64
C LYS A 118 -10.31 11.66 -11.14
N VAL A 119 -11.32 12.04 -10.35
CA VAL A 119 -11.29 11.80 -8.91
C VAL A 119 -12.33 10.76 -8.56
N LYS A 120 -11.92 9.71 -7.86
CA LYS A 120 -12.78 8.64 -7.36
C LYS A 120 -12.64 8.53 -5.86
N MET A 121 -13.66 7.96 -5.23
CA MET A 121 -13.66 7.72 -3.80
C MET A 121 -13.70 6.22 -3.56
N ILE A 122 -12.74 5.71 -2.79
CA ILE A 122 -12.69 4.31 -2.37
C ILE A 122 -12.94 4.21 -0.87
N HIS A 123 -13.55 3.13 -0.44
CA HIS A 123 -13.78 2.86 0.98
C HIS A 123 -12.91 1.69 1.44
N HIS A 124 -11.89 1.99 2.25
CA HIS A 124 -11.06 0.98 2.88
C HIS A 124 -11.67 0.53 4.22
N ARG A 125 -11.89 -0.78 4.37
CA ARG A 125 -12.62 -1.39 5.50
C ARG A 125 -12.16 -0.93 6.89
N ARG A 126 -10.85 -0.70 7.07
CA ARG A 126 -10.27 -0.28 8.37
C ARG A 126 -9.89 1.20 8.47
N ASN A 127 -9.72 1.85 7.32
CA ASN A 127 -9.07 3.17 7.25
C ASN A 127 -10.01 4.25 6.75
N GLY A 128 -11.27 3.89 6.48
CA GLY A 128 -12.29 4.82 6.01
C GLY A 128 -12.11 5.16 4.53
N LYS A 129 -12.63 6.33 4.16
CA LYS A 129 -12.70 6.77 2.77
C LYS A 129 -11.38 7.40 2.34
N HIS A 130 -11.01 7.15 1.09
CA HIS A 130 -9.84 7.75 0.43
C HIS A 130 -10.26 8.34 -0.91
N LEU A 131 -9.53 9.35 -1.35
CA LEU A 131 -9.66 9.91 -2.69
C LEU A 131 -8.56 9.36 -3.57
N VAL A 132 -8.93 8.97 -4.78
CA VAL A 132 -8.04 8.47 -5.81
C VAL A 132 -8.06 9.49 -6.94
N VAL A 133 -6.95 10.20 -7.11
CA VAL A 133 -6.72 11.09 -8.25
C VAL A 133 -6.04 10.26 -9.33
N GLN A 134 -6.71 10.11 -10.46
CA GLN A 134 -6.37 9.12 -11.47
C GLN A 134 -6.17 9.75 -12.84
N VAL A 135 -5.03 9.45 -13.44
CA VAL A 135 -4.74 9.73 -14.85
C VAL A 135 -4.68 8.39 -15.58
N ILE A 136 -5.44 8.29 -16.67
CA ILE A 136 -5.40 7.11 -17.55
C ILE A 136 -4.40 7.42 -18.66
N VAL A 137 -3.42 6.54 -18.83
CA VAL A 137 -2.37 6.63 -19.85
C VAL A 137 -2.72 5.75 -21.03
#